data_AF-A0A1G4R2M2-F1
#
_entry.id   AF-A0A1G4R2M2-F1
#
_cell.length_a   1.000
_cell.length_b   1.000
_cell.length_c   1.000
_cell.angle_alpha   90.00
_cell.angle_beta   90.00
_cell.angle_gamma   90.00
#
_symmetry.space_group_name_H-M   'P 1'
#
loop_
_entity.id
_entity.type
_entity.pdbx_description
1 polymer ?
#
loop_
_entity_poly.entity_id
_entity_poly.type
_entity_poly.pdbx_seq_one_letter_code
_entity_poly.pdbx_strand_id
1 'polypeptide(L)'
;MREQTILRQLLPEMVQIINAIPGEAYSNKEAETLLIMQHRLPESELKKQLESYNSIFAKQGGVNIEDITKSSVAYVKLKILLEAELTEFDAKSYRDLIKECKANIDKTTNILRLSKTHMLTADDYQKERIEKTAKKNEAFIEALQTVISYVEQKIERMPKSLELPEKDFDFADEGVNQEKPKEKKVDSETKVTVTERIQKFISSGKEKREIDERLKDAEKEGAGTRCKEIPYYEKSLAPTEVLVCKDFECYSLIKKRENVYFGLSKNLKNKIYDNKDGSLIELTEITDDFLQFMTTDILSDEFELHAFSEEEKLGMQMYFNFVSKCFENHIGTTLTVAEYLAFKRYYNRLVSEVMRLEAEKHKDYYRALPIAEQYMEIMASYDMVQSKSKREVVEDIISNEVGGYLDNLRLIVEHHIVDEKAKQDMSHLIEEIQFFRDENHLKDRDEGQQAKTSENLMQIQPTGFIPQIPMYQPGTAPFIGNMYFTLQCLDENKRVVDEAYFATANMPQAMEDYRSRDAYIKRFGLVQDGRFVPLLSSEGGTYDEE
;
A
#
# COMPACT_ATOMS: atom_id res chain seq x y z
N MET A 1 9.92 13.46 24.22
CA MET A 1 9.23 14.35 23.26
C MET A 1 10.20 15.36 22.64
N ARG A 2 10.60 16.45 23.32
CA ARG A 2 11.45 17.51 22.69
C ARG A 2 12.83 17.02 22.25
N GLU A 3 13.46 16.14 23.01
CA GLU A 3 14.79 15.59 22.75
C GLU A 3 14.79 14.61 21.57
N GLN A 4 13.77 13.75 21.46
CA GLN A 4 13.60 12.84 20.32
C GLN A 4 13.34 13.62 19.02
N THR A 5 12.54 14.69 19.08
CA THR A 5 12.30 15.56 17.91
C THR A 5 13.59 16.21 17.42
N ILE A 6 14.43 16.70 18.34
CA ILE A 6 15.75 17.27 17.99
C ILE A 6 16.64 16.19 17.37
N LEU A 7 16.74 15.01 17.98
CA LEU A 7 17.54 13.91 17.43
C LEU A 7 17.07 13.45 16.05
N ARG A 8 15.76 13.41 15.82
CA ARG A 8 15.17 13.10 14.51
C ARG A 8 15.57 14.13 13.44
N GLN A 9 15.62 15.41 13.79
CA GLN A 9 16.09 16.48 12.91
C GLN A 9 17.59 16.38 12.57
N LEU A 10 18.37 15.73 13.44
CA LEU A 10 19.81 15.53 13.25
C LEU A 10 20.15 14.27 12.43
N LEU A 11 19.20 13.36 12.19
CA LEU A 11 19.42 12.14 11.39
C LEU A 11 20.13 12.38 10.05
N PRO A 12 19.74 13.40 9.24
CA PRO A 12 20.41 13.66 7.96
C PRO A 12 21.89 14.02 8.09
N GLU A 13 22.30 14.66 9.20
CA GLU A 13 23.72 14.95 9.47
C GLU A 13 24.45 13.72 10.02
N MET A 14 23.75 12.86 10.76
CA MET A 14 24.33 11.66 11.36
C MET A 14 24.73 10.60 10.32
N VAL A 15 24.01 10.52 9.19
CA VAL A 15 24.25 9.55 8.11
C VAL A 15 25.67 9.62 7.53
N GLN A 16 26.33 10.77 7.65
CA GLN A 16 27.68 10.99 7.13
C GLN A 16 28.73 10.04 7.72
N ILE A 17 28.43 9.41 8.86
CA ILE A 17 29.26 8.37 9.45
C ILE A 17 29.53 7.20 8.48
N ILE A 18 28.55 6.87 7.63
CA ILE A 18 28.64 5.78 6.65
C ILE A 18 29.71 6.11 5.60
N ASN A 19 29.90 7.41 5.32
CA ASN A 19 30.87 7.91 4.34
C ASN A 19 32.25 8.17 4.94
N ALA A 20 32.47 7.92 6.24
CA ALA A 20 33.77 8.12 6.88
C ALA A 20 34.86 7.25 6.23
N ILE A 21 36.10 7.78 6.19
CA ILE A 21 37.26 7.13 5.59
C ILE A 21 38.16 6.58 6.70
N PRO A 22 38.50 5.27 6.68
CA PRO A 22 39.41 4.70 7.67
C PRO A 22 40.79 5.37 7.64
N GLY A 23 41.28 5.78 8.81
CA GLY A 23 42.56 6.47 9.00
C GLY A 23 42.48 8.00 8.98
N GLU A 24 41.33 8.58 8.61
CA GLU A 24 41.09 10.03 8.70
C GLU A 24 40.31 10.36 9.98
N ALA A 25 40.39 11.61 10.45
CA ALA A 25 39.59 12.06 11.60
C ALA A 25 38.14 12.32 11.14
N TYR A 26 37.16 11.79 11.87
CA TYR A 26 35.75 12.06 11.61
C TYR A 26 35.32 13.32 12.36
N SER A 27 34.64 14.25 11.68
CA SER A 27 34.09 15.45 12.27
C SER A 27 32.62 15.62 11.87
N ASN A 28 31.78 16.01 12.81
CA ASN A 28 30.37 16.31 12.58
C ASN A 28 30.06 17.68 13.22
N LYS A 29 29.36 18.56 12.49
CA LYS A 29 29.03 19.92 12.96
C LYS A 29 28.15 19.89 14.21
N GLU A 30 27.34 18.84 14.36
CA GLU A 30 26.38 18.67 15.44
C GLU A 30 26.90 17.77 16.57
N ALA A 31 28.21 17.49 16.61
CA ALA A 31 28.82 16.60 17.61
C ALA A 31 28.55 17.06 19.05
N GLU A 32 28.65 18.36 19.33
CA GLU A 32 28.34 18.91 20.66
C GLU A 32 26.85 18.73 21.01
N THR A 33 25.95 18.99 20.06
CA THR A 33 24.51 18.81 20.22
C THR A 33 24.18 17.35 20.54
N LEU A 34 24.76 16.40 19.81
CA LEU A 34 24.55 14.96 20.00
C LEU A 34 25.06 14.47 21.37
N LEU A 35 26.21 14.98 21.83
CA LEU A 35 26.74 14.68 23.17
C LEU A 35 25.84 15.24 24.28
N ILE A 36 25.31 16.45 24.11
CA ILE A 36 24.37 17.04 25.07
C ILE A 36 23.08 16.22 25.12
N MET A 37 22.55 15.80 23.96
CA MET A 37 21.33 14.97 23.90
C MET A 37 21.55 13.62 24.60
N GLN A 38 22.70 12.98 24.41
CA GLN A 38 23.06 11.73 25.11
C GLN A 38 22.94 11.85 26.64
N HIS A 39 23.39 12.96 27.22
CA HIS A 39 23.31 13.19 28.66
C HIS A 39 21.90 13.50 29.17
N ARG A 40 21.00 14.00 28.30
CA ARG A 40 19.63 14.36 28.65
C ARG A 40 18.64 13.21 28.51
N LEU A 41 18.96 12.19 27.73
CA LEU A 41 18.10 11.02 27.57
C LEU A 41 18.09 10.15 28.84
N PRO A 42 16.93 9.58 29.21
CA PRO A 42 16.86 8.54 30.24
C PRO A 42 17.60 7.28 29.80
N GLU A 43 17.90 6.39 30.76
CA GLU A 43 18.46 5.07 30.43
C GLU A 43 17.45 4.27 29.60
N SER A 44 17.77 4.07 28.33
CA SER A 44 16.97 3.33 27.36
C SER A 44 17.85 2.81 26.23
N GLU A 45 17.31 1.94 25.39
CA GLU A 45 18.02 1.45 24.20
C GLU A 45 18.40 2.60 23.25
N LEU A 46 17.53 3.59 23.06
CA LEU A 46 17.84 4.82 22.31
C LEU A 46 19.12 5.51 22.83
N LYS A 47 19.28 5.65 24.15
CA LYS A 47 20.49 6.23 24.75
C LYS A 47 21.72 5.39 24.46
N LYS A 48 21.66 4.07 24.64
CA LYS A 48 22.80 3.16 24.37
C LYS A 48 23.24 3.21 22.92
N GLN A 49 22.31 3.32 21.97
CA GLN A 49 22.65 3.46 20.56
C GLN A 49 23.28 4.83 20.29
N LEU A 50 22.80 5.91 20.93
CA LEU A 50 23.41 7.24 20.82
C LEU A 50 24.83 7.27 21.42
N GLU A 51 25.06 6.61 22.55
CA GLU A 51 26.39 6.41 23.15
C GLU A 51 27.33 5.66 22.20
N SER A 52 26.82 4.59 21.57
CA SER A 52 27.59 3.80 20.60
C SER A 52 27.97 4.64 19.38
N TYR A 53 27.04 5.45 18.86
CA TYR A 53 27.29 6.39 17.77
C TYR A 53 28.33 7.46 18.17
N ASN A 54 28.16 8.10 19.31
CA ASN A 54 29.02 9.21 19.76
C ASN A 54 30.44 8.77 20.13
N SER A 55 30.66 7.47 20.35
CA SER A 55 31.98 6.92 20.71
C SER A 55 33.09 7.25 19.71
N ILE A 56 32.73 7.52 18.45
CA ILE A 56 33.68 7.91 17.40
C ILE A 56 34.27 9.30 17.61
N PHE A 57 33.56 10.24 18.24
CA PHE A 57 34.05 11.60 18.46
C PHE A 57 35.26 11.67 19.41
N ALA A 58 35.50 10.63 20.20
CA ALA A 58 36.67 10.51 21.06
C ALA A 58 37.96 10.12 20.29
N LYS A 59 37.87 9.73 19.01
CA LYS A 59 38.98 9.19 18.22
C LYS A 59 39.66 10.28 17.38
N GLN A 60 40.46 11.13 18.04
CA GLN A 60 41.15 12.25 17.40
C GLN A 60 42.33 11.85 16.48
N GLY A 61 42.87 10.64 16.63
CA GLY A 61 44.03 10.14 15.88
C GLY A 61 43.71 9.45 14.54
N GLY A 62 42.47 9.61 14.06
CA GLY A 62 41.93 8.86 12.93
C GLY A 62 41.07 7.68 13.36
N VAL A 63 40.00 7.42 12.63
CA VAL A 63 39.03 6.36 12.96
C VAL A 63 39.39 5.06 12.26
N ASN A 64 39.32 3.93 12.97
CA ASN A 64 39.54 2.62 12.36
C ASN A 64 38.23 2.05 11.79
N ILE A 65 38.31 0.93 11.05
CA ILE A 65 37.14 0.29 10.45
C ILE A 65 36.11 -0.11 11.51
N GLU A 66 36.56 -0.65 12.64
CA GLU A 66 35.68 -1.12 13.73
C GLU A 66 34.86 0.03 14.35
N ASP A 67 35.51 1.16 14.63
CA ASP A 67 34.91 2.37 15.19
C ASP A 67 33.84 2.93 14.24
N ILE A 68 34.14 2.99 12.92
CA ILE A 68 33.18 3.43 11.91
C ILE A 68 32.01 2.46 11.82
N THR A 69 32.27 1.17 11.69
CA THR A 69 31.22 0.13 11.56
C THR A 69 30.28 0.14 12.75
N LYS A 70 30.81 0.21 13.98
CA LYS A 70 30.01 0.27 15.20
C LYS A 70 29.09 1.50 15.21
N SER A 71 29.62 2.66 14.80
CA SER A 71 28.87 3.92 14.78
C SER A 71 27.82 3.94 13.67
N SER A 72 28.14 3.39 12.49
CA SER A 72 27.20 3.23 11.37
C SER A 72 26.05 2.28 11.70
N VAL A 73 26.31 1.16 12.38
CA VAL A 73 25.26 0.24 12.85
C VAL A 73 24.39 0.91 13.92
N ALA A 74 25.01 1.68 14.82
CA ALA A 74 24.27 2.44 15.82
C ALA A 74 23.36 3.50 15.17
N TYR A 75 23.82 4.17 14.11
CA TYR A 75 23.00 5.09 13.32
C TYR A 75 21.76 4.40 12.73
N VAL A 76 21.91 3.23 12.10
CA VAL A 76 20.77 2.48 11.53
C VAL A 76 19.72 2.17 12.60
N LYS A 77 20.16 1.76 13.79
CA LYS A 77 19.26 1.50 14.92
C LYS A 77 18.60 2.77 15.46
N LEU A 78 19.35 3.88 15.54
CA LEU A 78 18.83 5.19 15.95
C LEU A 78 17.76 5.69 14.99
N LYS A 79 17.97 5.54 13.68
CA LYS A 79 17.00 5.93 12.65
C LYS A 79 15.63 5.30 12.92
N ILE A 80 15.58 3.98 13.09
CA ILE A 80 14.34 3.25 13.35
C ILE A 80 13.65 3.70 14.64
N LEU A 81 14.40 3.82 15.74
CA LEU A 81 13.84 4.26 17.02
C LEU A 81 13.28 5.69 16.94
N LEU A 82 13.97 6.60 16.26
CA LEU A 82 13.57 8.01 16.15
C LEU A 82 12.42 8.23 15.16
N GLU A 83 12.37 7.50 14.05
CA GLU A 83 11.27 7.55 13.08
C GLU A 83 9.97 6.98 13.67
N ALA A 84 10.06 5.92 14.47
CA ALA A 84 8.93 5.34 15.18
C ALA A 84 8.58 6.06 16.51
N GLU A 85 9.34 7.10 16.88
CA GLU A 85 9.20 7.85 18.15
C GLU A 85 9.35 6.99 19.41
N LEU A 86 10.09 5.89 19.31
CA LEU A 86 10.31 4.92 20.37
C LEU A 86 11.62 5.18 21.14
N THR A 87 11.67 4.71 22.40
CA THR A 87 12.90 4.65 23.20
C THR A 87 13.46 3.24 23.34
N GLU A 88 12.64 2.23 23.04
CA GLU A 88 12.89 0.79 23.12
C GLU A 88 12.30 0.12 21.88
N PHE A 89 12.90 -0.98 21.43
CA PHE A 89 12.38 -1.74 20.29
C PHE A 89 11.21 -2.65 20.71
N ASP A 90 10.11 -2.55 19.98
CA ASP A 90 8.95 -3.43 19.99
C ASP A 90 8.96 -4.42 18.80
N ALA A 91 7.96 -5.30 18.71
CA ALA A 91 7.89 -6.32 17.66
C ALA A 91 7.86 -5.73 16.24
N LYS A 92 7.19 -4.59 16.05
CA LYS A 92 7.08 -3.91 14.75
C LYS A 92 8.42 -3.28 14.35
N SER A 93 9.01 -2.47 15.23
CA SER A 93 10.29 -1.80 15.00
C SER A 93 11.46 -2.78 14.83
N TYR A 94 11.39 -4.00 15.38
CA TYR A 94 12.37 -5.06 15.03
C TYR A 94 12.23 -5.53 13.58
N ARG A 95 11.01 -5.66 13.05
CA ARG A 95 10.79 -6.00 11.63
C ARG A 95 11.27 -4.86 10.73
N ASP A 96 10.97 -3.62 11.11
CA ASP A 96 11.42 -2.43 10.39
C ASP A 96 12.95 -2.31 10.39
N LEU A 97 13.60 -2.66 11.51
CA LEU A 97 15.06 -2.73 11.60
C LEU A 97 15.64 -3.78 10.64
N ILE A 98 15.03 -4.96 10.49
CA ILE A 98 15.47 -5.95 9.51
C ILE A 98 15.36 -5.40 8.08
N LYS A 99 14.23 -4.76 7.74
CA LYS A 99 14.01 -4.16 6.41
C LYS A 99 15.07 -3.09 6.11
N GLU A 100 15.33 -2.19 7.06
CA GLU A 100 16.34 -1.14 6.90
C GLU A 100 17.77 -1.70 6.82
N CYS A 101 18.11 -2.73 7.61
CA CYS A 101 19.40 -3.41 7.49
C CYS A 101 19.58 -4.04 6.10
N LYS A 102 18.56 -4.71 5.56
CA LYS A 102 18.60 -5.27 4.20
C LYS A 102 18.79 -4.18 3.14
N ALA A 103 18.06 -3.07 3.23
CA ALA A 103 18.22 -1.94 2.33
C ALA A 103 19.64 -1.35 2.36
N ASN A 104 20.25 -1.22 3.55
CA ASN A 104 21.63 -0.75 3.69
C ASN A 104 22.65 -1.77 3.16
N ILE A 105 22.40 -3.08 3.32
CA ILE A 105 23.23 -4.14 2.73
C ILE A 105 23.20 -4.05 1.21
N ASP A 106 22.01 -3.93 0.61
CA ASP A 106 21.85 -3.82 -0.85
C ASP A 106 22.61 -2.60 -1.38
N LYS A 107 22.36 -1.42 -0.82
CA LYS A 107 23.02 -0.16 -1.20
C LYS A 107 24.55 -0.28 -1.09
N THR A 108 25.05 -0.83 0.02
CA THR A 108 26.50 -0.98 0.25
C THR A 108 27.11 -2.01 -0.70
N THR A 109 26.41 -3.10 -1.01
CA THR A 109 26.84 -4.13 -1.96
C THR A 109 26.95 -3.57 -3.37
N ASN A 110 25.96 -2.76 -3.77
CA ASN A 110 25.95 -2.09 -5.06
C ASN A 110 27.11 -1.10 -5.20
N ILE A 111 27.37 -0.27 -4.17
CA ILE A 111 28.53 0.60 -4.11
C ILE A 111 29.84 -0.20 -4.24
N LEU A 112 29.95 -1.35 -3.57
CA LEU A 112 31.13 -2.22 -3.67
C LEU A 112 31.33 -2.78 -5.08
N ARG A 113 30.27 -3.26 -5.73
CA ARG A 113 30.32 -3.78 -7.10
C ARG A 113 30.83 -2.71 -8.07
N LEU A 114 30.23 -1.52 -8.01
CA LEU A 114 30.60 -0.39 -8.87
C LEU A 114 32.00 0.15 -8.56
N SER A 115 32.38 0.22 -7.29
CA SER A 115 33.74 0.64 -6.86
C SER A 115 34.81 -0.31 -7.38
N LYS A 116 34.54 -1.64 -7.42
CA LYS A 116 35.46 -2.63 -8.00
C LYS A 116 35.63 -2.42 -9.50
N THR A 117 34.58 -2.06 -10.23
CA THR A 117 34.67 -1.70 -11.65
C THR A 117 35.50 -0.42 -11.86
N HIS A 118 35.37 0.58 -10.98
CA HIS A 118 36.19 1.79 -11.03
C HIS A 118 37.68 1.57 -10.78
N MET A 119 38.07 0.57 -9.99
CA MET A 119 39.49 0.26 -9.76
C MET A 119 40.25 -0.06 -11.05
N LEU A 120 39.56 -0.55 -12.08
CA LEU A 120 40.18 -0.90 -13.38
C LEU A 120 40.71 0.32 -14.13
N THR A 121 40.15 1.51 -13.89
CA THR A 121 40.50 2.76 -14.60
C THR A 121 41.11 3.83 -13.68
N ALA A 122 41.23 3.57 -12.38
CA ALA A 122 41.71 4.52 -11.38
C ALA A 122 43.24 4.58 -11.26
N ASP A 123 43.78 5.75 -10.90
CA ASP A 123 45.20 5.91 -10.54
C ASP A 123 45.56 5.18 -9.22
N ASP A 124 46.82 4.85 -9.01
CA ASP A 124 47.26 3.98 -7.90
C ASP A 124 46.92 4.54 -6.50
N TYR A 125 46.95 5.86 -6.33
CA TYR A 125 46.50 6.51 -5.08
C TYR A 125 44.99 6.35 -4.85
N GLN A 126 44.19 6.41 -5.92
CA GLN A 126 42.73 6.21 -5.83
C GLN A 126 42.42 4.74 -5.56
N LYS A 127 43.19 3.80 -6.14
CA LYS A 127 43.06 2.36 -5.83
C LYS A 127 43.25 2.07 -4.35
N GLU A 128 44.27 2.63 -3.70
CA GLU A 128 44.50 2.43 -2.26
C GLU A 128 43.31 2.94 -1.41
N ARG A 129 42.75 4.10 -1.76
CA ARG A 129 41.56 4.65 -1.08
C ARG A 129 40.31 3.81 -1.31
N ILE A 130 40.10 3.33 -2.54
CA ILE A 130 38.98 2.46 -2.88
C ILE A 130 39.09 1.13 -2.11
N GLU A 131 40.28 0.53 -2.00
CA GLU A 131 40.49 -0.70 -1.23
C GLU A 131 40.19 -0.54 0.26
N LYS A 132 40.65 0.57 0.87
CA LYS A 132 40.35 0.86 2.29
C LYS A 132 38.85 1.04 2.50
N THR A 133 38.17 1.73 1.59
CA THR A 133 36.73 1.96 1.65
C THR A 133 35.94 0.67 1.40
N ALA A 134 36.43 -0.20 0.50
CA ALA A 134 35.83 -1.49 0.23
C ALA A 134 35.87 -2.41 1.46
N LYS A 135 37.02 -2.51 2.13
CA LYS A 135 37.14 -3.29 3.38
C LYS A 135 36.20 -2.78 4.48
N LYS A 136 36.04 -1.46 4.59
CA LYS A 136 35.07 -0.84 5.52
C LYS A 136 33.63 -1.25 5.16
N ASN A 137 33.25 -1.15 3.89
CA ASN A 137 31.92 -1.48 3.42
C ASN A 137 31.60 -2.98 3.59
N GLU A 138 32.57 -3.86 3.34
CA GLU A 138 32.45 -5.32 3.60
C GLU A 138 32.22 -5.59 5.10
N ALA A 139 33.00 -4.95 5.98
CA ALA A 139 32.80 -5.07 7.43
C ALA A 139 31.44 -4.51 7.90
N PHE A 140 30.94 -3.45 7.26
CA PHE A 140 29.61 -2.90 7.56
C PHE A 140 28.48 -3.86 7.16
N ILE A 141 28.57 -4.50 5.99
CA ILE A 141 27.62 -5.53 5.55
C ILE A 141 27.58 -6.69 6.55
N GLU A 142 28.75 -7.22 6.94
CA GLU A 142 28.85 -8.33 7.91
C GLU A 142 28.24 -7.96 9.27
N ALA A 143 28.47 -6.74 9.73
CA ALA A 143 27.88 -6.24 10.97
C ALA A 143 26.35 -6.12 10.89
N LEU A 144 25.81 -5.64 9.77
CA LEU A 144 24.36 -5.58 9.53
C LEU A 144 23.73 -6.98 9.46
N GLN A 145 24.38 -7.94 8.81
CA GLN A 145 23.94 -9.34 8.77
C GLN A 145 23.88 -9.94 10.19
N THR A 146 24.88 -9.65 11.03
CA THR A 146 24.90 -10.05 12.44
C THR A 146 23.72 -9.46 13.22
N VAL A 147 23.37 -8.19 12.96
CA VAL A 147 22.18 -7.56 13.56
C VAL A 147 20.90 -8.26 13.10
N ILE A 148 20.74 -8.54 11.81
CA ILE A 148 19.57 -9.27 11.28
C ILE A 148 19.42 -10.62 11.99
N SER A 149 20.46 -11.44 12.03
CA SER A 149 20.41 -12.75 12.69
C SER A 149 20.08 -12.66 14.18
N TYR A 150 20.60 -11.66 14.89
CA TYR A 150 20.26 -11.41 16.29
C TYR A 150 18.78 -11.05 16.47
N VAL A 151 18.25 -10.18 15.61
CA VAL A 151 16.86 -9.71 15.69
C VAL A 151 15.88 -10.83 15.30
N GLU A 152 16.18 -11.61 14.27
CA GLU A 152 15.36 -12.77 13.86
C GLU A 152 15.24 -13.80 14.99
N GLN A 153 16.35 -14.13 15.68
CA GLN A 153 16.31 -15.00 16.87
C GLN A 153 15.47 -14.42 18.01
N LYS A 154 15.43 -13.08 18.13
CA LYS A 154 14.65 -12.39 19.17
C LYS A 154 13.16 -12.41 18.83
N ILE A 155 12.80 -12.20 17.56
CA ILE A 155 11.41 -12.29 17.05
C ILE A 155 10.87 -13.72 17.21
N GLU A 156 11.65 -14.74 16.89
CA GLU A 156 11.24 -16.16 17.04
C GLU A 156 10.87 -16.52 18.49
N ARG A 157 11.48 -15.83 19.47
CA ARG A 157 11.24 -16.03 20.91
C ARG A 157 10.08 -15.19 21.46
N MET A 158 9.52 -14.26 20.68
CA MET A 158 8.34 -13.48 21.11
C MET A 158 7.05 -14.28 20.85
N PRO A 159 6.06 -14.21 21.75
CA PRO A 159 4.76 -14.84 21.49
C PRO A 159 4.15 -14.20 20.24
N LYS A 160 3.81 -15.02 19.24
CA LYS A 160 3.14 -14.57 18.01
C LYS A 160 1.87 -13.82 18.40
N SER A 161 1.85 -12.50 18.22
CA SER A 161 0.60 -11.76 18.14
C SER A 161 -0.23 -12.37 17.00
N LEU A 162 -1.54 -12.49 17.22
CA LEU A 162 -2.54 -12.86 16.22
C LEU A 162 -2.70 -11.74 15.18
N GLU A 163 -1.60 -11.27 14.60
CA GLU A 163 -1.64 -10.50 13.37
C GLU A 163 -1.86 -11.50 12.25
N LEU A 164 -3.02 -11.37 11.60
CA LEU A 164 -3.36 -12.08 10.38
C LEU A 164 -2.21 -11.94 9.37
N PRO A 165 -1.98 -12.96 8.51
CA PRO A 165 -1.03 -12.83 7.42
C PRO A 165 -1.30 -11.55 6.64
N GLU A 166 -0.23 -10.85 6.23
CA GLU A 166 -0.29 -9.74 5.29
C GLU A 166 -1.20 -10.17 4.13
N LYS A 167 -2.40 -9.58 4.04
CA LYS A 167 -3.36 -9.96 3.02
C LYS A 167 -2.78 -9.57 1.66
N ASP A 168 -2.82 -10.53 0.76
CA ASP A 168 -2.55 -10.36 -0.66
C ASP A 168 -3.39 -9.21 -1.22
N PHE A 169 -2.75 -8.34 -2.00
CA PHE A 169 -3.47 -7.47 -2.92
C PHE A 169 -4.02 -8.39 -4.02
N ASP A 170 -5.33 -8.60 -4.02
CA ASP A 170 -6.02 -9.27 -5.12
C ASP A 170 -6.04 -8.33 -6.34
N PHE A 171 -4.95 -8.34 -7.09
CA PHE A 171 -4.98 -8.08 -8.52
C PHE A 171 -4.59 -9.38 -9.21
N ALA A 172 -5.59 -10.01 -9.82
CA ALA A 172 -5.56 -11.33 -10.43
C ALA A 172 -4.17 -11.79 -10.90
N ASP A 173 -3.59 -12.77 -10.21
CA ASP A 173 -3.14 -14.01 -10.86
C ASP A 173 -3.01 -15.19 -9.89
N GLU A 174 -3.26 -16.38 -10.47
CA GLU A 174 -3.02 -17.74 -9.98
C GLU A 174 -3.80 -18.26 -8.75
N GLY A 175 -4.94 -18.90 -9.05
CA GLY A 175 -5.73 -19.65 -8.10
C GLY A 175 -5.01 -20.88 -7.54
N VAL A 176 -5.04 -21.02 -6.21
CA VAL A 176 -4.98 -22.31 -5.53
C VAL A 176 -6.01 -22.33 -4.39
N ASN A 177 -7.19 -22.84 -4.72
CA ASN A 177 -8.18 -23.29 -3.74
C ASN A 177 -7.60 -24.44 -2.91
N GLN A 178 -7.42 -24.23 -1.60
CA GLN A 178 -7.37 -25.33 -0.63
C GLN A 178 -8.16 -24.96 0.62
N GLU A 179 -9.48 -25.20 0.57
CA GLU A 179 -10.28 -25.39 1.76
C GLU A 179 -9.74 -26.58 2.56
N LYS A 180 -9.56 -26.41 3.88
CA LYS A 180 -9.46 -27.54 4.82
C LYS A 180 -10.67 -27.57 5.76
N PRO A 181 -11.20 -28.76 6.07
CA PRO A 181 -12.54 -28.92 6.65
C PRO A 181 -12.53 -28.74 8.17
N LYS A 182 -13.62 -28.18 8.70
CA LYS A 182 -13.95 -28.19 10.13
C LYS A 182 -14.36 -29.59 10.58
N GLU A 183 -13.59 -30.22 11.47
CA GLU A 183 -14.06 -31.38 12.23
C GLU A 183 -14.85 -30.93 13.48
N LYS A 184 -16.11 -31.37 13.54
CA LYS A 184 -16.93 -31.43 14.76
C LYS A 184 -16.49 -32.63 15.60
N LYS A 185 -16.41 -32.47 16.93
CA LYS A 185 -16.59 -33.57 17.89
C LYS A 185 -17.58 -33.18 18.99
N VAL A 186 -18.61 -34.00 19.08
CA VAL A 186 -19.59 -34.21 20.15
C VAL A 186 -19.19 -35.60 20.70
N ASP A 187 -18.95 -35.84 21.99
CA ASP A 187 -19.94 -36.10 23.05
C ASP A 187 -19.18 -36.44 24.36
N SER A 188 -19.78 -36.18 25.53
CA SER A 188 -20.13 -37.26 26.49
C SER A 188 -20.67 -36.71 27.81
N GLU A 189 -21.87 -37.20 28.15
CA GLU A 189 -22.55 -37.09 29.43
C GLU A 189 -21.82 -37.86 30.54
N THR A 190 -21.97 -37.46 31.82
CA THR A 190 -22.77 -38.27 32.78
C THR A 190 -22.97 -37.66 34.17
N LYS A 191 -24.20 -37.91 34.67
CA LYS A 191 -24.62 -38.28 36.05
C LYS A 191 -25.02 -37.19 37.06
N VAL A 192 -26.34 -37.17 37.23
CA VAL A 192 -27.19 -36.54 38.25
C VAL A 192 -27.13 -37.29 39.59
N THR A 193 -27.42 -36.58 40.70
CA THR A 193 -28.21 -36.91 41.92
C THR A 193 -27.55 -36.37 43.21
N VAL A 194 -28.19 -35.77 44.24
CA VAL A 194 -29.56 -35.43 44.67
C VAL A 194 -29.42 -34.22 45.62
N THR A 195 -30.28 -33.20 45.54
CA THR A 195 -30.79 -32.43 46.71
C THR A 195 -32.01 -31.58 46.31
N GLU A 196 -33.11 -32.28 46.02
CA GLU A 196 -34.45 -31.76 45.68
C GLU A 196 -35.24 -31.23 46.91
N ARG A 197 -34.71 -30.26 47.66
CA ARG A 197 -35.52 -29.53 48.67
C ARG A 197 -35.41 -28.00 48.64
N ILE A 198 -34.87 -27.43 47.57
CA ILE A 198 -34.89 -25.97 47.31
C ILE A 198 -35.63 -25.64 45.99
N GLN A 199 -36.23 -26.65 45.34
CA GLN A 199 -36.68 -26.60 43.95
C GLN A 199 -38.11 -26.04 43.71
N LYS A 200 -38.68 -25.32 44.67
CA LYS A 200 -39.98 -24.64 44.49
C LYS A 200 -39.95 -23.11 44.52
N PHE A 201 -38.79 -22.50 44.76
CA PHE A 201 -38.62 -21.04 44.67
C PHE A 201 -37.61 -20.58 43.60
N ILE A 202 -36.92 -21.52 42.92
CA ILE A 202 -35.89 -21.21 41.89
C ILE A 202 -36.34 -21.62 40.47
N SER A 203 -37.38 -22.46 40.34
CA SER A 203 -37.90 -22.95 39.06
C SER A 203 -38.56 -21.87 38.20
N SER A 204 -39.22 -20.88 38.81
CA SER A 204 -39.86 -19.79 38.06
C SER A 204 -38.89 -18.78 37.44
N GLY A 205 -37.67 -18.65 38.00
CA GLY A 205 -36.62 -17.78 37.46
C GLY A 205 -35.73 -18.46 36.43
N LYS A 206 -35.54 -19.79 36.53
CA LYS A 206 -34.81 -20.58 35.53
C LYS A 206 -35.64 -20.85 34.28
N GLU A 207 -36.93 -21.18 34.41
CA GLU A 207 -37.83 -21.28 33.25
C GLU A 207 -37.95 -19.96 32.52
N LYS A 208 -37.99 -18.82 33.21
CA LYS A 208 -37.97 -17.49 32.57
C LYS A 208 -36.65 -17.23 31.83
N ARG A 209 -35.50 -17.58 32.41
CA ARG A 209 -34.18 -17.40 31.77
C ARG A 209 -33.97 -18.34 30.59
N GLU A 210 -34.48 -19.56 30.67
CA GLU A 210 -34.37 -20.56 29.61
C GLU A 210 -35.37 -20.26 28.46
N ILE A 211 -36.54 -19.70 28.78
CA ILE A 211 -37.48 -19.13 27.80
C ILE A 211 -36.91 -17.84 27.18
N ASP A 212 -36.27 -16.96 27.96
CA ASP A 212 -35.58 -15.75 27.47
C ASP A 212 -34.36 -16.12 26.60
N GLU A 213 -33.59 -17.15 26.95
CA GLU A 213 -32.47 -17.66 26.14
C GLU A 213 -32.96 -18.28 24.83
N ARG A 214 -34.08 -19.02 24.87
CA ARG A 214 -34.73 -19.58 23.67
C ARG A 214 -35.41 -18.53 22.80
N LEU A 215 -35.95 -17.45 23.39
CA LEU A 215 -36.46 -16.28 22.68
C LEU A 215 -35.31 -15.51 22.03
N LYS A 216 -34.21 -15.29 22.75
CA LYS A 216 -32.96 -14.76 22.19
C LYS A 216 -32.46 -15.63 21.04
N ASP A 217 -32.49 -16.95 21.15
CA ASP A 217 -32.05 -17.87 20.09
C ASP A 217 -32.98 -17.90 18.87
N ALA A 218 -34.29 -17.71 19.04
CA ALA A 218 -35.24 -17.62 17.95
C ALA A 218 -35.24 -16.24 17.26
N GLU A 219 -34.94 -15.16 18.00
CA GLU A 219 -34.75 -13.81 17.48
C GLU A 219 -33.38 -13.63 16.79
N LYS A 220 -32.41 -14.52 17.07
CA LYS A 220 -31.07 -14.56 16.42
C LYS A 220 -31.10 -14.84 14.91
N GLU A 221 -32.17 -15.41 14.36
CA GLU A 221 -32.25 -15.78 12.93
C GLU A 221 -32.88 -14.69 12.03
N GLY A 222 -33.30 -13.54 12.58
CA GLY A 222 -34.11 -12.54 11.88
C GLY A 222 -33.48 -11.16 11.60
N ALA A 223 -32.17 -10.97 11.80
CA ALA A 223 -31.57 -9.64 11.74
C ALA A 223 -31.27 -9.17 10.30
N GLY A 224 -32.22 -8.44 9.70
CA GLY A 224 -32.07 -7.80 8.39
C GLY A 224 -31.03 -6.66 8.32
N THR A 225 -30.35 -6.34 9.42
CA THR A 225 -29.43 -5.19 9.56
C THR A 225 -27.95 -5.54 9.48
N ARG A 226 -27.58 -6.82 9.28
CA ARG A 226 -26.20 -7.36 9.36
C ARG A 226 -25.50 -7.17 10.71
N CYS A 227 -25.97 -6.26 11.55
CA CYS A 227 -25.69 -6.19 12.98
C CYS A 227 -26.60 -7.17 13.72
N LYS A 228 -26.13 -7.71 14.84
CA LYS A 228 -26.96 -8.57 15.68
C LYS A 228 -27.52 -7.79 16.86
N GLU A 229 -28.80 -7.48 16.75
CA GLU A 229 -29.57 -6.68 17.69
C GLU A 229 -30.18 -7.57 18.79
N ILE A 230 -29.76 -7.38 20.04
CA ILE A 230 -30.27 -8.14 21.18
C ILE A 230 -31.03 -7.18 22.12
N PRO A 231 -32.33 -7.39 22.39
CA PRO A 231 -33.05 -6.56 23.33
C PRO A 231 -32.39 -6.54 24.71
N TYR A 232 -32.25 -5.36 25.31
CA TYR A 232 -31.77 -5.23 26.68
C TYR A 232 -32.94 -5.35 27.65
N TYR A 233 -32.91 -6.35 28.54
CA TYR A 233 -34.04 -6.67 29.42
C TYR A 233 -33.96 -6.03 30.81
N GLU A 234 -32.82 -5.45 31.20
CA GLU A 234 -32.73 -4.79 32.50
C GLU A 234 -33.39 -3.41 32.47
N LYS A 235 -33.88 -2.97 33.64
CA LYS A 235 -34.64 -1.72 33.78
C LYS A 235 -33.79 -0.46 33.63
N SER A 236 -32.47 -0.56 33.79
CA SER A 236 -31.58 0.60 33.71
C SER A 236 -30.17 0.20 33.31
N LEU A 237 -29.48 1.08 32.58
CA LEU A 237 -28.07 0.92 32.20
C LEU A 237 -27.26 2.13 32.67
N ALA A 238 -26.12 1.90 33.33
CA ALA A 238 -25.15 2.94 33.64
C ALA A 238 -24.06 2.94 32.55
N PRO A 239 -24.00 3.96 31.68
CA PRO A 239 -23.03 4.05 30.58
C PRO A 239 -21.65 4.49 31.07
N THR A 240 -20.62 3.98 30.39
CA THR A 240 -19.25 4.50 30.47
C THR A 240 -19.09 5.73 29.57
N GLU A 241 -19.63 5.66 28.36
CA GLU A 241 -19.55 6.70 27.33
C GLU A 241 -20.86 6.75 26.54
N VAL A 242 -21.22 7.94 26.04
CA VAL A 242 -22.42 8.16 25.24
C VAL A 242 -22.04 8.95 24.00
N LEU A 243 -22.35 8.41 22.84
CA LEU A 243 -22.08 8.97 21.53
C LEU A 243 -23.42 9.29 20.85
N VAL A 244 -23.58 10.52 20.36
CA VAL A 244 -24.80 10.92 19.64
C VAL A 244 -24.75 10.33 18.23
N CYS A 245 -25.88 9.82 17.74
CA CYS A 245 -25.97 9.36 16.36
C CYS A 245 -26.05 10.57 15.43
N LYS A 246 -25.19 10.64 14.41
CA LYS A 246 -25.13 11.80 13.52
C LYS A 246 -26.36 11.92 12.60
N ASP A 247 -26.95 10.78 12.20
CA ASP A 247 -28.02 10.74 11.21
C ASP A 247 -29.40 11.01 11.80
N PHE A 248 -29.53 10.87 13.12
CA PHE A 248 -30.74 11.23 13.86
C PHE A 248 -30.44 11.45 15.35
N GLU A 249 -30.63 12.70 15.80
CA GLU A 249 -30.22 13.16 17.14
C GLU A 249 -31.07 12.57 18.30
N CYS A 250 -32.23 11.98 17.99
CA CYS A 250 -33.12 11.43 19.00
C CYS A 250 -32.68 10.06 19.54
N TYR A 251 -31.63 9.47 18.97
CA TYR A 251 -31.00 8.24 19.44
C TYR A 251 -29.51 8.45 19.75
N SER A 252 -28.98 7.58 20.61
CA SER A 252 -27.57 7.59 20.97
C SER A 252 -27.03 6.17 21.10
N LEU A 253 -25.74 6.05 20.76
CA LEU A 253 -24.93 4.87 21.00
C LEU A 253 -24.34 4.99 22.41
N ILE A 254 -24.55 3.95 23.21
CA ILE A 254 -24.22 3.92 24.63
C ILE A 254 -23.19 2.81 24.83
N LYS A 255 -22.00 3.16 25.30
CA LYS A 255 -20.95 2.19 25.61
C LYS A 255 -20.94 1.84 27.09
N LYS A 256 -20.84 0.56 27.40
CA LYS A 256 -20.57 0.05 28.75
C LYS A 256 -19.52 -1.03 28.65
N ARG A 257 -18.28 -0.69 29.03
CA ARG A 257 -17.09 -1.53 28.76
C ARG A 257 -16.97 -1.76 27.24
N GLU A 258 -16.83 -3.01 26.81
CA GLU A 258 -16.69 -3.41 25.40
C GLU A 258 -18.04 -3.51 24.65
N ASN A 259 -19.18 -3.37 25.34
CA ASN A 259 -20.49 -3.57 24.72
C ASN A 259 -21.08 -2.23 24.30
N VAL A 260 -21.71 -2.22 23.12
CA VAL A 260 -22.39 -1.05 22.55
C VAL A 260 -23.89 -1.29 22.53
N TYR A 261 -24.63 -0.30 22.99
CA TYR A 261 -26.09 -0.29 23.03
C TYR A 261 -26.62 0.87 22.21
N PHE A 262 -27.81 0.74 21.66
CA PHE A 262 -28.51 1.74 20.87
C PHE A 262 -29.89 2.01 21.47
N GLY A 263 -30.20 3.27 21.74
CA GLY A 263 -31.43 3.64 22.42
C GLY A 263 -31.77 5.13 22.28
N LEU A 264 -32.94 5.51 22.80
CA LEU A 264 -33.49 6.85 22.71
C LEU A 264 -32.78 7.81 23.66
N SER A 265 -32.27 8.93 23.15
CA SER A 265 -31.50 9.91 23.93
C SER A 265 -32.31 10.52 25.09
N LYS A 266 -33.63 10.65 24.94
CA LYS A 266 -34.55 11.16 25.98
C LYS A 266 -34.61 10.29 27.25
N ASN A 267 -34.23 9.02 27.14
CA ASN A 267 -34.24 8.07 28.25
C ASN A 267 -32.95 8.14 29.08
N LEU A 268 -31.95 8.90 28.62
CA LEU A 268 -30.72 9.16 29.36
C LEU A 268 -30.93 10.33 30.33
N LYS A 269 -30.93 10.05 31.64
CA LYS A 269 -31.04 11.07 32.70
C LYS A 269 -30.00 10.83 33.79
N ASN A 270 -29.27 11.88 34.17
CA ASN A 270 -28.25 11.80 35.25
C ASN A 270 -27.23 10.66 35.06
N LYS A 271 -26.75 10.43 33.82
CA LYS A 271 -25.84 9.32 33.48
C LYS A 271 -26.39 7.93 33.80
N ILE A 272 -27.71 7.75 33.73
CA ILE A 272 -28.37 6.45 33.79
C ILE A 272 -29.42 6.42 32.69
N TYR A 273 -29.45 5.36 31.89
CA TYR A 273 -30.49 5.12 30.91
C TYR A 273 -31.67 4.41 31.59
N ASP A 274 -32.88 4.96 31.51
CA ASP A 274 -34.13 4.32 31.98
C ASP A 274 -34.74 3.49 30.84
N ASN A 275 -34.68 2.16 30.95
CA ASN A 275 -35.15 1.21 29.92
C ASN A 275 -36.51 0.59 30.26
N LYS A 276 -37.38 1.29 31.00
CA LYS A 276 -38.74 0.81 31.28
C LYS A 276 -39.60 0.64 30.03
N ASP A 277 -39.30 1.37 28.96
CA ASP A 277 -39.98 1.27 27.67
C ASP A 277 -39.45 0.13 26.79
N GLY A 278 -38.40 -0.56 27.22
CA GLY A 278 -37.77 -1.66 26.47
C GLY A 278 -37.12 -1.21 25.16
N SER A 279 -36.81 0.08 25.00
CA SER A 279 -36.27 0.66 23.77
C SER A 279 -34.79 0.41 23.54
N LEU A 280 -34.06 -0.08 24.55
CA LEU A 280 -32.62 -0.26 24.48
C LEU A 280 -32.25 -1.61 23.84
N ILE A 281 -31.39 -1.56 22.84
CA ILE A 281 -30.93 -2.72 22.08
C ILE A 281 -29.41 -2.80 22.22
N GLU A 282 -28.87 -3.98 22.48
CA GLU A 282 -27.45 -4.27 22.42
C GLU A 282 -27.06 -4.61 20.98
N LEU A 283 -26.03 -3.92 20.47
CA LEU A 283 -25.47 -4.16 19.15
C LEU A 283 -24.26 -5.08 19.31
N THR A 284 -24.38 -6.31 18.80
CA THR A 284 -23.30 -7.30 18.81
C THR A 284 -22.77 -7.55 17.40
N GLU A 285 -21.53 -8.04 17.31
CA GLU A 285 -20.81 -8.30 16.05
C GLU A 285 -20.54 -7.03 15.21
N ILE A 286 -20.51 -5.85 15.85
CA ILE A 286 -20.20 -4.58 15.19
C ILE A 286 -18.69 -4.37 15.02
N THR A 287 -18.31 -3.64 13.97
CA THR A 287 -16.93 -3.18 13.75
C THR A 287 -16.71 -1.78 14.31
N ASP A 288 -15.45 -1.41 14.56
CA ASP A 288 -15.09 -0.05 14.98
C ASP A 288 -15.42 0.97 13.88
N ASP A 289 -15.24 0.60 12.61
CA ASP A 289 -15.60 1.44 11.46
C ASP A 289 -17.11 1.71 11.42
N PHE A 290 -17.95 0.71 11.71
CA PHE A 290 -19.40 0.91 11.83
C PHE A 290 -19.72 2.00 12.87
N LEU A 291 -19.06 1.95 14.03
CA LEU A 291 -19.26 2.95 15.08
C LEU A 291 -18.82 4.34 14.61
N GLN A 292 -17.70 4.44 13.90
CA GLN A 292 -17.21 5.68 13.33
C GLN A 292 -18.20 6.25 12.29
N PHE A 293 -18.72 5.43 11.38
CA PHE A 293 -19.72 5.87 10.40
C PHE A 293 -21.01 6.37 11.08
N MET A 294 -21.42 5.78 12.19
CA MET A 294 -22.63 6.18 12.93
C MET A 294 -22.50 7.49 13.71
N THR A 295 -21.27 7.92 14.02
CA THR A 295 -21.00 9.01 14.98
C THR A 295 -20.25 10.18 14.36
N THR A 296 -19.52 9.96 13.27
CA THR A 296 -18.61 10.94 12.67
C THR A 296 -18.97 11.21 11.22
N ASP A 297 -18.87 12.48 10.81
CA ASP A 297 -18.86 12.88 9.41
C ASP A 297 -17.43 12.72 8.85
N ILE A 298 -17.18 11.55 8.27
CA ILE A 298 -15.89 11.22 7.65
C ILE A 298 -15.66 11.92 6.30
N LEU A 299 -16.69 12.56 5.73
CA LEU A 299 -16.57 13.35 4.50
C LEU A 299 -16.28 14.82 4.81
N SER A 300 -16.06 15.17 6.08
CA SER A 300 -15.61 16.50 6.46
C SER A 300 -14.14 16.71 6.12
N ASP A 301 -13.73 17.97 5.94
CA ASP A 301 -12.35 18.36 5.62
C ASP A 301 -11.34 18.04 6.75
N GLU A 302 -11.80 17.46 7.86
CA GLU A 302 -10.98 17.04 9.00
C GLU A 302 -10.31 15.66 8.80
N PHE A 303 -10.75 14.89 7.79
CA PHE A 303 -10.26 13.54 7.53
C PHE A 303 -9.58 13.46 6.15
N GLU A 304 -8.37 12.90 6.12
CA GLU A 304 -7.74 12.47 4.88
C GLU A 304 -8.21 11.05 4.56
N LEU A 305 -8.95 10.90 3.47
CA LEU A 305 -9.51 9.62 3.06
C LEU A 305 -8.57 8.89 2.11
N HIS A 306 -8.34 7.61 2.39
CA HIS A 306 -7.64 6.68 1.49
C HIS A 306 -8.63 5.64 0.96
N ALA A 307 -8.22 4.85 -0.03
CA ALA A 307 -9.05 3.77 -0.55
C ALA A 307 -9.45 2.78 0.55
N PHE A 308 -10.75 2.54 0.69
CA PHE A 308 -11.30 1.78 1.81
C PHE A 308 -10.84 0.32 1.76
N SER A 309 -10.43 -0.18 2.92
CA SER A 309 -10.20 -1.60 3.18
C SER A 309 -11.51 -2.40 3.14
N GLU A 310 -11.40 -3.73 3.05
CA GLU A 310 -12.56 -4.61 3.11
C GLU A 310 -13.31 -4.52 4.46
N GLU A 311 -12.60 -4.18 5.54
CA GLU A 311 -13.20 -3.99 6.86
C GLU A 311 -14.02 -2.69 6.92
N GLU A 312 -13.49 -1.59 6.37
CA GLU A 312 -14.22 -0.32 6.26
C GLU A 312 -15.44 -0.45 5.35
N LYS A 313 -15.33 -1.19 4.23
CA LYS A 313 -16.48 -1.49 3.36
C LYS A 313 -17.54 -2.31 4.08
N LEU A 314 -17.13 -3.28 4.90
CA LEU A 314 -18.05 -4.05 5.72
C LEU A 314 -18.76 -3.15 6.75
N GLY A 315 -18.00 -2.29 7.44
CA GLY A 315 -18.54 -1.28 8.36
C GLY A 315 -19.54 -0.34 7.68
N MET A 316 -19.22 0.13 6.47
CA MET A 316 -20.11 0.97 5.66
C MET A 316 -21.41 0.25 5.28
N GLN A 317 -21.33 -1.04 4.92
CA GLN A 317 -22.51 -1.86 4.61
C GLN A 317 -23.38 -2.10 5.86
N MET A 318 -22.76 -2.35 7.02
CA MET A 318 -23.48 -2.46 8.30
C MET A 318 -24.18 -1.15 8.64
N TYR A 319 -23.50 -0.03 8.49
CA TYR A 319 -24.04 1.32 8.71
C TYR A 319 -25.28 1.57 7.85
N PHE A 320 -25.21 1.30 6.54
CA PHE A 320 -26.33 1.48 5.64
C PHE A 320 -27.56 0.66 6.03
N ASN A 321 -27.36 -0.64 6.29
CA ASN A 321 -28.44 -1.57 6.58
C ASN A 321 -29.11 -1.23 7.92
N PHE A 322 -28.31 -0.94 8.94
CA PHE A 322 -28.80 -0.58 10.26
C PHE A 322 -29.63 0.72 10.23
N VAL A 323 -29.07 1.81 9.70
CA VAL A 323 -29.76 3.10 9.62
C VAL A 323 -31.02 3.01 8.76
N SER A 324 -30.96 2.32 7.62
CA SER A 324 -32.13 2.12 6.76
C SER A 324 -33.27 1.40 7.47
N LYS A 325 -32.95 0.37 8.28
CA LYS A 325 -33.96 -0.36 9.05
C LYS A 325 -34.54 0.47 10.20
N CYS A 326 -33.71 1.28 10.87
CA CYS A 326 -34.21 2.25 11.86
C CYS A 326 -35.24 3.20 11.25
N PHE A 327 -34.95 3.75 10.06
CA PHE A 327 -35.92 4.57 9.34
C PHE A 327 -37.17 3.77 8.93
N GLU A 328 -37.05 2.55 8.41
CA GLU A 328 -38.20 1.71 8.06
C GLU A 328 -39.16 1.51 9.25
N ASN A 329 -38.61 1.24 10.43
CA ASN A 329 -39.39 0.92 11.64
C ASN A 329 -39.95 2.15 12.36
N HIS A 330 -39.31 3.32 12.22
CA HIS A 330 -39.57 4.48 13.09
C HIS A 330 -39.94 5.77 12.35
N ILE A 331 -39.97 5.77 11.02
CA ILE A 331 -40.41 6.92 10.24
C ILE A 331 -41.86 7.30 10.54
N GLY A 332 -42.11 8.59 10.74
CA GLY A 332 -43.42 9.13 11.13
C GLY A 332 -43.76 8.98 12.61
N THR A 333 -42.89 8.36 13.42
CA THR A 333 -43.05 8.24 14.88
C THR A 333 -41.99 9.04 15.63
N THR A 334 -40.72 8.64 15.54
CA THR A 334 -39.57 9.32 16.14
C THR A 334 -38.61 9.89 15.09
N LEU A 335 -38.67 9.40 13.85
CA LEU A 335 -37.85 9.84 12.71
C LEU A 335 -38.69 10.47 11.61
N THR A 336 -38.09 11.35 10.82
CA THR A 336 -38.74 12.11 9.76
C THR A 336 -38.24 11.73 8.37
N VAL A 337 -39.06 12.02 7.35
CA VAL A 337 -38.66 11.84 5.93
C VAL A 337 -37.47 12.76 5.58
N ALA A 338 -37.38 13.94 6.20
CA ALA A 338 -36.29 14.87 5.96
C ALA A 338 -34.93 14.31 6.42
N GLU A 339 -34.88 13.72 7.61
CA GLU A 339 -33.69 13.04 8.14
C GLU A 339 -33.28 11.85 7.25
N TYR A 340 -34.25 11.05 6.79
CA TYR A 340 -33.96 9.95 5.88
C TYR A 340 -33.36 10.41 4.54
N LEU A 341 -33.88 11.50 3.97
CA LEU A 341 -33.33 12.07 2.74
C LEU A 341 -31.94 12.66 2.95
N ALA A 342 -31.65 13.24 4.12
CA ALA A 342 -30.32 13.72 4.48
C ALA A 342 -29.31 12.56 4.57
N PHE A 343 -29.67 11.49 5.30
CA PHE A 343 -28.88 10.25 5.37
C PHE A 343 -28.60 9.68 3.97
N LYS A 344 -29.61 9.54 3.11
CA LYS A 344 -29.43 9.04 1.74
C LYS A 344 -28.46 9.89 0.92
N ARG A 345 -28.57 11.22 1.01
CA ARG A 345 -27.65 12.13 0.31
C ARG A 345 -26.22 11.98 0.83
N TYR A 346 -26.05 11.84 2.14
CA TYR A 346 -24.75 11.59 2.75
C TYR A 346 -24.16 10.27 2.27
N TYR A 347 -24.91 9.16 2.40
CA TYR A 347 -24.45 7.83 2.03
C TYR A 347 -24.09 7.73 0.55
N ASN A 348 -24.89 8.35 -0.35
CA ASN A 348 -24.56 8.37 -1.77
C ASN A 348 -23.25 9.11 -2.07
N ARG A 349 -22.98 10.24 -1.38
CA ARG A 349 -21.68 10.93 -1.49
C ARG A 349 -20.55 10.05 -1.00
N LEU A 350 -20.76 9.34 0.12
CA LEU A 350 -19.77 8.41 0.65
C LEU A 350 -19.44 7.30 -0.35
N VAL A 351 -20.45 6.66 -0.93
CA VAL A 351 -20.25 5.61 -1.95
C VAL A 351 -19.53 6.16 -3.19
N SER A 352 -19.89 7.36 -3.66
CA SER A 352 -19.19 8.00 -4.77
C SER A 352 -17.72 8.28 -4.45
N GLU A 353 -17.42 8.70 -3.22
CA GLU A 353 -16.07 8.96 -2.77
C GLU A 353 -15.23 7.68 -2.66
N VAL A 354 -15.81 6.59 -2.14
CA VAL A 354 -15.18 5.26 -2.14
C VAL A 354 -14.82 4.82 -3.56
N MET A 355 -15.76 4.94 -4.51
CA MET A 355 -15.50 4.59 -5.91
C MET A 355 -14.40 5.47 -6.53
N ARG A 356 -14.38 6.77 -6.21
CA ARG A 356 -13.35 7.71 -6.66
C ARG A 356 -11.97 7.32 -6.15
N LEU A 357 -11.85 7.05 -4.85
CA LEU A 357 -10.60 6.65 -4.19
C LEU A 357 -10.09 5.30 -4.69
N GLU A 358 -10.99 4.34 -4.93
CA GLU A 358 -10.61 3.07 -5.56
C GLU A 358 -10.08 3.30 -6.98
N ALA A 359 -10.79 4.07 -7.81
CA ALA A 359 -10.35 4.36 -9.17
C ALA A 359 -8.98 5.06 -9.19
N GLU A 360 -8.74 5.98 -8.26
CA GLU A 360 -7.45 6.67 -8.08
C GLU A 360 -6.35 5.67 -7.70
N LYS A 361 -6.58 4.82 -6.69
CA LYS A 361 -5.65 3.74 -6.31
C LYS A 361 -5.31 2.82 -7.47
N HIS A 362 -6.29 2.42 -8.28
CA HIS A 362 -6.06 1.58 -9.45
C HIS A 362 -5.22 2.30 -10.51
N LYS A 363 -5.57 3.56 -10.81
CA LYS A 363 -4.84 4.40 -11.76
C LYS A 363 -3.37 4.54 -11.34
N ASP A 364 -3.10 4.84 -10.08
CA ASP A 364 -1.76 5.01 -9.55
C ASP A 364 -0.95 3.71 -9.61
N TYR A 365 -1.57 2.58 -9.26
CA TYR A 365 -0.94 1.26 -9.37
C TYR A 365 -0.47 0.96 -10.81
N TYR A 366 -1.36 1.08 -11.79
CA TYR A 366 -1.01 0.78 -13.19
C TYR A 366 -0.03 1.78 -13.79
N ARG A 367 0.03 3.00 -13.26
CA ARG A 367 1.02 4.00 -13.67
C ARG A 367 2.40 3.74 -13.03
N ALA A 368 2.45 3.28 -11.78
CA ALA A 368 3.69 2.99 -11.07
C ALA A 368 4.31 1.64 -11.50
N LEU A 369 3.49 0.66 -11.90
CA LEU A 369 3.96 -0.66 -12.32
C LEU A 369 5.03 -0.65 -13.42
N PRO A 370 4.84 0.03 -14.59
CA PRO A 370 5.86 0.04 -15.64
C PRO A 370 7.16 0.73 -15.18
N ILE A 371 7.07 1.77 -14.35
CA ILE A 371 8.22 2.48 -13.78
C ILE A 371 9.00 1.52 -12.87
N ALA A 372 8.31 0.77 -12.02
CA ALA A 372 8.92 -0.23 -11.15
C ALA A 372 9.60 -1.36 -11.95
N GLU A 373 8.94 -1.87 -13.00
CA GLU A 373 9.50 -2.90 -13.87
C GLU A 373 10.77 -2.43 -14.57
N GLN A 374 10.74 -1.21 -15.14
CA GLN A 374 11.91 -0.62 -15.78
C GLN A 374 13.06 -0.41 -14.79
N TYR A 375 12.77 0.08 -13.58
CA TYR A 375 13.78 0.20 -12.52
C TYR A 375 14.41 -1.16 -12.20
N MET A 376 13.60 -2.20 -11.98
CA MET A 376 14.09 -3.54 -11.63
C MET A 376 14.90 -4.16 -12.77
N GLU A 377 14.51 -3.95 -14.03
CA GLU A 377 15.25 -4.43 -15.20
C GLU A 377 16.61 -3.75 -15.34
N ILE A 378 16.69 -2.44 -15.09
CA ILE A 378 17.97 -1.72 -15.04
C ILE A 378 18.83 -2.27 -13.91
N MET A 379 18.28 -2.43 -12.70
CA MET A 379 19.04 -3.02 -11.59
C MET A 379 19.59 -4.41 -11.95
N ALA A 380 18.77 -5.28 -12.53
CA ALA A 380 19.21 -6.62 -12.96
C ALA A 380 20.29 -6.57 -14.05
N SER A 381 20.17 -5.65 -15.02
CA SER A 381 21.11 -5.50 -16.14
C SER A 381 22.51 -5.07 -15.68
N TYR A 382 22.59 -4.29 -14.61
CA TYR A 382 23.86 -3.85 -14.02
C TYR A 382 24.33 -4.77 -12.87
N ASP A 383 23.70 -5.94 -12.69
CA ASP A 383 23.93 -6.84 -11.56
C ASP A 383 23.91 -6.06 -10.22
N MET A 384 22.82 -5.33 -9.98
CA MET A 384 22.58 -4.61 -8.73
C MET A 384 21.63 -5.44 -7.85
N VAL A 385 21.96 -5.56 -6.57
CA VAL A 385 21.14 -6.29 -5.61
C VAL A 385 19.98 -5.42 -5.13
N GLN A 386 18.79 -6.01 -5.05
CA GLN A 386 17.61 -5.44 -4.42
C GLN A 386 16.86 -6.52 -3.62
N SER A 387 16.52 -6.21 -2.38
CA SER A 387 15.76 -7.10 -1.49
C SER A 387 14.25 -6.91 -1.58
N LYS A 388 13.80 -5.77 -2.13
CA LYS A 388 12.38 -5.43 -2.28
C LYS A 388 11.77 -6.15 -3.48
N SER A 389 10.55 -6.65 -3.27
CA SER A 389 9.70 -7.22 -4.32
C SER A 389 9.17 -6.12 -5.25
N LYS A 390 8.71 -6.51 -6.44
CA LYS A 390 8.09 -5.58 -7.40
C LYS A 390 6.94 -4.79 -6.77
N ARG A 391 6.13 -5.44 -5.94
CA ARG A 391 5.00 -4.83 -5.25
C ARG A 391 5.44 -3.76 -4.26
N GLU A 392 6.46 -4.04 -3.45
CA GLU A 392 7.00 -3.05 -2.51
C GLU A 392 7.58 -1.84 -3.26
N VAL A 393 8.24 -2.04 -4.40
CA VAL A 393 8.72 -0.92 -5.23
C VAL A 393 7.57 -0.05 -5.75
N VAL A 394 6.48 -0.67 -6.21
CA VAL A 394 5.28 0.06 -6.65
C VAL A 394 4.66 0.86 -5.49
N GLU A 395 4.50 0.25 -4.33
CA GLU A 395 3.95 0.89 -3.13
C GLU A 395 4.80 2.09 -2.70
N ASP A 396 6.12 1.97 -2.74
CA ASP A 396 7.04 3.05 -2.38
C ASP A 396 7.02 4.21 -3.40
N ILE A 397 6.88 3.92 -4.69
CA ILE A 397 6.72 4.96 -5.74
C ILE A 397 5.43 5.76 -5.50
N ILE A 398 4.31 5.08 -5.24
CA ILE A 398 3.03 5.73 -4.95
C ILE A 398 3.11 6.55 -3.67
N SER A 399 3.78 6.01 -2.65
CA SER A 399 3.95 6.63 -1.33
C SER A 399 5.01 7.73 -1.30
N ASN A 400 5.73 7.95 -2.41
CA ASN A 400 6.83 8.91 -2.55
C ASN A 400 8.04 8.61 -1.63
N GLU A 401 8.25 7.34 -1.27
CA GLU A 401 9.40 6.86 -0.50
C GLU A 401 10.57 6.46 -1.43
N VAL A 402 10.91 7.34 -2.37
CA VAL A 402 11.70 6.97 -3.56
C VAL A 402 13.20 7.19 -3.45
N GLY A 403 13.69 7.78 -2.36
CA GLY A 403 15.08 8.24 -2.24
C GLY A 403 16.13 7.17 -2.53
N GLY A 404 15.92 5.94 -2.04
CA GLY A 404 16.84 4.82 -2.29
C GLY A 404 16.94 4.41 -3.76
N TYR A 405 15.84 4.48 -4.51
CA TYR A 405 15.81 4.13 -5.94
C TYR A 405 16.53 5.19 -6.78
N LEU A 406 16.31 6.46 -6.47
CA LEU A 406 16.98 7.58 -7.13
C LEU A 406 18.49 7.53 -6.88
N ASP A 407 18.90 7.23 -5.65
CA ASP A 407 20.32 7.05 -5.30
C ASP A 407 20.96 5.92 -6.12
N ASN A 408 20.29 4.76 -6.23
CA ASN A 408 20.80 3.63 -7.00
C ASN A 408 20.97 3.96 -8.49
N LEU A 409 19.99 4.64 -9.10
CA LEU A 409 20.07 5.06 -10.50
C LEU A 409 21.20 6.08 -10.72
N ARG A 410 21.32 7.07 -9.84
CA ARG A 410 22.42 8.07 -9.90
C ARG A 410 23.78 7.41 -9.74
N LEU A 411 23.89 6.42 -8.84
CA LEU A 411 25.12 5.65 -8.65
C LEU A 411 25.55 4.97 -9.96
N ILE A 412 24.62 4.37 -10.71
CA ILE A 412 24.94 3.76 -12.01
C ILE A 412 25.40 4.83 -13.01
N VAL A 413 24.68 5.96 -13.10
CA VAL A 413 25.03 7.06 -14.02
C VAL A 413 26.40 7.67 -13.72
N GLU A 414 26.75 7.82 -12.44
CA GLU A 414 28.03 8.38 -12.01
C GLU A 414 29.19 7.40 -12.19
N HIS A 415 28.91 6.10 -12.04
CA HIS A 415 29.95 5.09 -11.89
C HIS A 415 30.09 4.07 -13.03
N HIS A 416 29.21 4.09 -14.03
CA HIS A 416 29.37 3.29 -15.25
C HIS A 416 29.55 4.16 -16.48
N ILE A 417 30.24 3.61 -17.48
CA ILE A 417 30.31 4.22 -18.82
C ILE A 417 28.96 3.95 -19.48
N VAL A 418 27.99 4.79 -19.14
CA VAL A 418 26.68 4.80 -19.79
C VAL A 418 26.80 5.67 -21.04
N ASP A 419 26.42 5.14 -22.20
CA ASP A 419 26.36 5.96 -23.41
C ASP A 419 25.34 7.10 -23.24
N GLU A 420 25.43 8.14 -24.08
CA GLU A 420 24.60 9.34 -23.91
C GLU A 420 23.09 9.02 -24.02
N LYS A 421 22.72 7.96 -24.75
CA LYS A 421 21.33 7.55 -24.93
C LYS A 421 20.80 6.82 -23.68
N ALA A 422 21.54 5.85 -23.17
CA ALA A 422 21.21 5.15 -21.93
C ALA A 422 21.24 6.11 -20.73
N LYS A 423 22.10 7.14 -20.74
CA LYS A 423 22.11 8.18 -19.71
C LYS A 423 20.84 9.03 -19.76
N GLN A 424 20.33 9.35 -20.95
CA GLN A 424 19.05 10.02 -21.13
C GLN A 424 17.89 9.15 -20.64
N ASP A 425 17.89 7.85 -20.98
CA ASP A 425 16.83 6.92 -20.58
C ASP A 425 16.81 6.71 -19.04
N MET A 426 17.98 6.65 -18.39
CA MET A 426 18.07 6.64 -16.92
C MET A 426 17.64 7.95 -16.29
N SER A 427 17.98 9.09 -16.90
CA SER A 427 17.53 10.41 -16.42
C SER A 427 16.00 10.55 -16.55
N HIS A 428 15.42 9.98 -17.61
CA HIS A 428 13.97 9.89 -17.78
C HIS A 428 13.32 9.11 -16.64
N LEU A 429 13.85 7.92 -16.33
CA LEU A 429 13.33 7.12 -15.24
C LEU A 429 13.47 7.81 -13.87
N ILE A 430 14.59 8.50 -13.63
CA ILE A 430 14.78 9.32 -12.41
C ILE A 430 13.68 10.38 -12.29
N GLU A 431 13.37 11.08 -13.38
CA GLU A 431 12.32 12.10 -13.40
C GLU A 431 10.92 11.49 -13.21
N GLU A 432 10.63 10.35 -13.84
CA GLU A 432 9.34 9.65 -13.68
C GLU A 432 9.10 9.19 -12.24
N ILE A 433 10.13 8.66 -11.57
CA ILE A 433 10.07 8.28 -10.17
C ILE A 433 9.94 9.52 -9.28
N GLN A 434 10.74 10.57 -9.52
CA GLN A 434 10.79 11.76 -8.69
C GLN A 434 9.50 12.59 -8.77
N PHE A 435 8.91 12.70 -9.96
CA PHE A 435 7.72 13.50 -10.22
C PHE A 435 6.47 12.65 -10.43
N PHE A 436 6.45 11.44 -9.85
CA PHE A 436 5.29 10.55 -9.97
C PHE A 436 3.99 11.22 -9.51
N ARG A 437 3.99 12.08 -8.49
CA ARG A 437 2.74 12.77 -8.07
C ARG A 437 2.38 14.00 -8.90
N ASP A 438 3.32 14.55 -9.68
CA ASP A 438 3.09 15.74 -10.51
C ASP A 438 2.83 15.35 -11.96
N GLU A 439 1.57 15.02 -12.26
CA GLU A 439 1.15 14.64 -13.61
C GLU A 439 1.37 15.75 -14.65
N ASN A 440 1.42 17.01 -14.23
CA ASN A 440 1.59 18.14 -15.15
C ASN A 440 3.05 18.26 -15.59
N HIS A 441 3.99 18.02 -14.68
CA HIS A 441 5.42 18.03 -14.98
C HIS A 441 5.79 17.01 -16.08
N LEU A 442 5.13 15.85 -16.10
CA LEU A 442 5.37 14.82 -17.11
C LEU A 442 4.70 15.16 -18.47
N LYS A 443 3.49 15.71 -18.45
CA LYS A 443 2.75 16.11 -19.67
C LYS A 443 3.43 17.26 -20.43
N ASP A 444 3.89 18.29 -19.73
CA ASP A 444 4.58 19.45 -20.33
C ASP A 444 5.87 19.03 -21.06
N ARG A 445 6.50 17.95 -20.60
CA ARG A 445 7.71 17.39 -21.23
C ARG A 445 7.39 16.59 -22.48
N ASP A 446 6.38 15.71 -22.43
CA ASP A 446 5.98 14.88 -23.57
C ASP A 446 5.58 15.74 -24.77
N GLU A 447 4.87 16.84 -24.53
CA GLU A 447 4.54 17.85 -25.54
C GLU A 447 5.78 18.57 -26.08
N GLY A 448 6.75 18.89 -25.21
CA GLY A 448 8.03 19.51 -25.57
C GLY A 448 8.97 18.61 -26.40
N GLN A 449 8.94 17.29 -26.18
CA GLN A 449 9.73 16.32 -26.96
C GLN A 449 9.11 16.03 -28.34
N GLN A 450 7.77 16.00 -28.43
CA GLN A 450 7.06 15.88 -29.71
C GLN A 450 7.29 17.11 -30.62
N ALA A 451 7.38 18.31 -30.05
CA ALA A 451 7.70 19.53 -30.79
C ALA A 451 9.12 19.51 -31.39
N LYS A 452 10.13 19.08 -30.62
CA LYS A 452 11.53 18.98 -31.10
C LYS A 452 11.74 17.92 -32.18
N THR A 453 10.98 16.83 -32.13
CA THR A 453 11.05 15.76 -33.14
C THR A 453 10.43 16.21 -34.47
N SER A 454 9.39 17.04 -34.40
CA SER A 454 8.69 17.59 -35.57
C SER A 454 9.50 18.66 -36.32
N GLU A 455 10.31 19.47 -35.63
CA GLU A 455 11.21 20.44 -36.27
C GLU A 455 12.38 19.77 -37.02
N ASN A 456 12.91 18.66 -36.51
CA ASN A 456 14.03 17.94 -37.16
C ASN A 456 13.61 17.16 -38.42
N LEU A 457 12.32 16.85 -38.60
CA LEU A 457 11.81 16.11 -39.77
C LEU A 457 11.56 16.99 -41.01
N MET A 458 11.63 18.32 -40.91
CA MET A 458 11.35 19.22 -42.04
C MET A 458 12.56 19.55 -42.94
N GLN A 459 13.74 18.97 -42.70
CA GLN A 459 14.96 19.24 -43.47
C GLN A 459 15.52 18.02 -44.23
N ILE A 460 14.71 17.27 -44.98
CA ILE A 460 15.25 16.39 -46.04
C ILE A 460 14.31 16.41 -47.26
N GLN A 461 14.75 17.02 -48.37
CA GLN A 461 14.12 16.89 -49.69
C GLN A 461 14.60 15.63 -50.43
N PRO A 462 13.82 15.10 -51.40
CA PRO A 462 13.84 13.70 -51.76
C PRO A 462 14.64 13.42 -53.04
N THR A 463 15.40 12.32 -53.06
CA THR A 463 15.74 11.64 -54.32
C THR A 463 15.67 10.13 -54.14
N GLY A 464 14.72 9.55 -54.86
CA GLY A 464 14.51 8.15 -55.23
C GLY A 464 15.36 7.08 -54.56
N PHE A 465 14.72 6.32 -53.66
CA PHE A 465 15.11 4.93 -53.42
C PHE A 465 13.85 4.07 -53.33
N ILE A 466 13.75 3.11 -54.24
CA ILE A 466 12.71 2.08 -54.24
C ILE A 466 13.04 1.14 -53.06
N PRO A 467 12.15 0.95 -52.07
CA PRO A 467 12.44 0.05 -50.97
C PRO A 467 12.44 -1.40 -51.46
N GLN A 468 13.60 -2.06 -51.37
CA GLN A 468 13.67 -3.52 -51.44
C GLN A 468 13.18 -4.09 -50.11
N ILE A 469 12.30 -5.09 -50.19
CA ILE A 469 11.77 -5.82 -49.03
C ILE A 469 12.89 -6.70 -48.46
N PRO A 470 13.30 -6.54 -47.20
CA PRO A 470 14.24 -7.46 -46.57
C PRO A 470 13.56 -8.80 -46.31
N MET A 471 14.15 -9.89 -46.80
CA MET A 471 13.80 -11.25 -46.42
C MET A 471 14.26 -11.49 -44.98
N TYR A 472 13.32 -11.70 -44.04
CA TYR A 472 13.63 -12.04 -42.66
C TYR A 472 14.15 -13.48 -42.55
N GLN A 473 15.29 -13.67 -41.89
CA GLN A 473 15.73 -14.96 -41.38
C GLN A 473 14.89 -15.32 -40.12
N PRO A 474 14.46 -16.58 -39.96
CA PRO A 474 13.69 -17.00 -38.81
C PRO A 474 14.62 -17.15 -37.60
N GLY A 475 14.46 -16.30 -36.58
CA GLY A 475 15.18 -16.51 -35.31
C GLY A 475 15.30 -15.34 -34.34
N THR A 476 14.90 -14.11 -34.70
CA THR A 476 14.89 -12.99 -33.74
C THR A 476 13.68 -12.10 -34.01
N ALA A 477 12.71 -12.12 -33.09
CA ALA A 477 11.61 -11.17 -33.10
C ALA A 477 12.07 -9.89 -32.37
N PRO A 478 12.07 -8.71 -33.00
CA PRO A 478 12.32 -7.47 -32.29
C PRO A 478 11.12 -7.13 -31.40
N PHE A 479 11.40 -6.82 -30.13
CA PHE A 479 10.44 -6.22 -29.21
C PHE A 479 10.08 -4.81 -29.70
N ILE A 480 8.80 -4.58 -30.01
CA ILE A 480 8.23 -3.25 -30.31
C ILE A 480 6.95 -3.11 -29.47
N GLY A 481 6.94 -2.11 -28.58
CA GLY A 481 5.83 -1.80 -27.69
C GLY A 481 4.58 -1.29 -28.41
N ASN A 482 3.42 -1.59 -27.82
CA ASN A 482 2.07 -1.06 -28.12
C ASN A 482 1.59 -1.11 -29.58
N MET A 483 1.74 -2.25 -30.25
CA MET A 483 0.97 -2.53 -31.46
C MET A 483 -0.43 -3.03 -31.10
N TYR A 484 -1.47 -2.37 -31.62
CA TYR A 484 -2.86 -2.87 -31.59
C TYR A 484 -3.36 -3.04 -33.03
N PHE A 485 -4.08 -4.14 -33.27
CA PHE A 485 -4.77 -4.37 -34.52
C PHE A 485 -6.11 -3.65 -34.50
N THR A 486 -6.47 -3.04 -35.60
CA THR A 486 -7.73 -2.30 -35.72
C THR A 486 -8.53 -2.81 -36.91
N LEU A 487 -9.81 -3.06 -36.67
CA LEU A 487 -10.80 -3.40 -37.68
C LEU A 487 -11.72 -2.20 -37.88
N GLN A 488 -11.68 -1.59 -39.06
CA GLN A 488 -12.57 -0.50 -39.45
C GLN A 488 -13.61 -1.00 -40.45
N CYS A 489 -14.88 -0.77 -40.16
CA CYS A 489 -16.00 -0.97 -41.09
C CYS A 489 -16.38 0.40 -41.67
N LEU A 490 -16.42 0.50 -42.99
CA LEU A 490 -16.75 1.73 -43.70
C LEU A 490 -18.07 1.58 -44.47
N ASP A 491 -18.79 2.69 -44.58
CA ASP A 491 -20.00 2.80 -45.41
C ASP A 491 -19.67 2.98 -46.91
N GLU A 492 -20.72 3.07 -47.73
CA GLU A 492 -20.63 3.31 -49.19
C GLU A 492 -19.90 4.61 -49.54
N ASN A 493 -19.87 5.59 -48.64
CA ASN A 493 -19.20 6.87 -48.79
C ASN A 493 -17.77 6.88 -48.23
N LYS A 494 -17.21 5.70 -47.89
CA LYS A 494 -15.88 5.51 -47.30
C LYS A 494 -15.68 6.23 -45.97
N ARG A 495 -16.74 6.38 -45.18
CA ARG A 495 -16.66 6.88 -43.80
C ARG A 495 -16.64 5.73 -42.82
N VAL A 496 -15.81 5.83 -41.78
CA VAL A 496 -15.75 4.83 -40.72
C VAL A 496 -17.06 4.89 -39.92
N VAL A 497 -17.81 3.79 -39.93
CA VAL A 497 -19.07 3.66 -39.19
C VAL A 497 -18.92 2.83 -37.92
N ASP A 498 -17.90 1.95 -37.88
CA ASP A 498 -17.57 1.15 -36.71
C ASP A 498 -16.06 0.84 -36.71
N GLU A 499 -15.47 0.80 -35.51
CA GLU A 499 -14.04 0.58 -35.31
C GLU A 499 -13.80 -0.23 -34.03
N ALA A 500 -13.03 -1.32 -34.15
CA ALA A 500 -12.70 -2.20 -33.04
C ALA A 500 -11.19 -2.38 -32.90
N TYR A 501 -10.69 -2.28 -31.66
CA TYR A 501 -9.27 -2.41 -31.31
C TYR A 501 -9.00 -3.75 -30.64
N PHE A 502 -7.93 -4.40 -31.07
CA PHE A 502 -7.51 -5.70 -30.56
C PHE A 502 -6.04 -5.65 -30.15
N ALA A 503 -5.75 -6.16 -28.95
CA ALA A 503 -4.37 -6.41 -28.53
C ALA A 503 -3.73 -7.48 -29.43
N THR A 504 -2.40 -7.45 -29.55
CA THR A 504 -1.62 -8.42 -30.35
C THR A 504 -1.86 -9.87 -29.94
N ALA A 505 -2.11 -10.13 -28.66
CA ALA A 505 -2.45 -11.46 -28.15
C ALA A 505 -3.79 -12.01 -28.68
N ASN A 506 -4.70 -11.14 -29.15
CA ASN A 506 -6.04 -11.49 -29.62
C ASN A 506 -6.17 -11.49 -31.16
N MET A 507 -5.06 -11.61 -31.88
CA MET A 507 -5.03 -11.64 -33.35
C MET A 507 -5.96 -12.69 -33.98
N PRO A 508 -6.10 -13.92 -33.45
CA PRO A 508 -7.04 -14.90 -34.02
C PRO A 508 -8.50 -14.44 -33.96
N GLN A 509 -8.91 -13.83 -32.83
CA GLN A 509 -10.25 -13.28 -32.68
C GLN A 509 -10.47 -12.08 -33.60
N ALA A 510 -9.46 -11.21 -33.74
CA ALA A 510 -9.53 -10.05 -34.62
C ALA A 510 -9.69 -10.45 -36.09
N MET A 511 -9.05 -11.55 -36.51
CA MET A 511 -9.19 -12.11 -37.85
C MET A 511 -10.54 -12.79 -38.08
N GLU A 512 -11.10 -13.44 -37.05
CA GLU A 512 -12.45 -14.02 -37.10
C GLU A 512 -13.52 -12.93 -37.18
N ASP A 513 -13.36 -11.84 -36.43
CA ASP A 513 -14.22 -10.65 -36.50
C ASP A 513 -14.12 -9.98 -37.89
N TYR A 514 -12.93 -9.90 -38.49
CA TYR A 514 -12.77 -9.41 -39.87
C TYR A 514 -13.52 -10.28 -40.88
N ARG A 515 -13.54 -11.60 -40.70
CA ARG A 515 -14.24 -12.52 -41.62
C ARG A 515 -15.75 -12.50 -41.42
N SER A 516 -16.21 -12.53 -40.18
CA SER A 516 -17.62 -12.72 -39.81
C SER A 516 -18.46 -11.46 -39.83
N ARG A 517 -17.88 -10.27 -39.64
CA ARG A 517 -18.63 -9.01 -39.68
C ARG A 517 -19.10 -8.68 -41.09
N ASP A 518 -20.39 -8.35 -41.23
CA ASP A 518 -20.99 -7.93 -42.49
C ASP A 518 -20.93 -6.40 -42.60
N ALA A 519 -20.15 -5.91 -43.57
CA ALA A 519 -19.94 -4.48 -43.79
C ALA A 519 -19.54 -4.21 -45.24
N TYR A 520 -19.85 -3.00 -45.73
CA TYR A 520 -19.65 -2.63 -47.14
C TYR A 520 -18.17 -2.62 -47.54
N ILE A 521 -17.30 -2.03 -46.71
CA ILE A 521 -15.85 -2.13 -46.83
C ILE A 521 -15.27 -2.44 -45.45
N LYS A 522 -14.43 -3.48 -45.33
CA LYS A 522 -13.70 -3.81 -44.10
C LYS A 522 -12.22 -3.58 -44.29
N ARG A 523 -11.58 -2.88 -43.35
CA ARG A 523 -10.14 -2.66 -43.34
C ARG A 523 -9.55 -3.17 -42.05
N PHE A 524 -8.61 -4.09 -42.16
CA PHE A 524 -7.82 -4.58 -41.05
C PHE A 524 -6.41 -4.02 -41.15
N GLY A 525 -5.91 -3.44 -40.07
CA GLY A 525 -4.62 -2.75 -40.10
C GLY A 525 -4.02 -2.58 -38.72
N LEU A 526 -2.82 -2.02 -38.71
CA LEU A 526 -2.08 -1.70 -37.51
C LEU A 526 -2.20 -0.21 -37.24
N VAL A 527 -2.37 0.17 -35.97
CA VAL A 527 -2.21 1.56 -35.57
C VAL A 527 -0.81 1.72 -35.00
N GLN A 528 0.02 2.49 -35.70
CA GLN A 528 1.36 2.84 -35.28
C GLN A 528 1.41 4.36 -35.11
N ASP A 529 1.79 4.83 -33.93
CA ASP A 529 1.91 6.26 -33.60
C ASP A 529 0.66 7.08 -33.96
N GLY A 530 -0.54 6.52 -33.69
CA GLY A 530 -1.83 7.15 -33.97
C GLY A 530 -2.25 7.16 -35.44
N ARG A 531 -1.49 6.54 -36.35
CA ARG A 531 -1.83 6.41 -37.77
C ARG A 531 -2.22 4.97 -38.10
N PHE A 532 -3.38 4.81 -38.75
CA PHE A 532 -3.85 3.53 -39.24
C PHE A 532 -3.13 3.14 -40.54
N VAL A 533 -2.44 2.01 -40.52
CA VAL A 533 -1.76 1.39 -41.64
C VAL A 533 -2.56 0.15 -42.08
N PRO A 534 -3.30 0.21 -43.20
CA PRO A 534 -4.12 -0.91 -43.65
C PRO A 534 -3.25 -2.07 -44.13
N LEU A 535 -3.53 -3.28 -43.64
CA LEU A 535 -2.90 -4.53 -44.06
C LEU A 535 -3.80 -5.32 -45.02
N LEU A 536 -5.11 -5.34 -44.75
CA LEU A 536 -6.12 -6.01 -45.56
C LEU A 536 -7.31 -5.08 -45.77
N SER A 537 -7.90 -5.09 -46.95
CA SER A 537 -9.13 -4.36 -47.26
C SER A 537 -10.02 -5.21 -48.14
N SER A 538 -11.29 -5.39 -47.75
CA SER A 538 -12.31 -5.96 -48.62
C SER A 538 -13.07 -4.80 -49.28
N GLU A 539 -12.80 -4.51 -50.56
CA GLU A 539 -13.68 -3.63 -51.34
C GLU A 539 -14.81 -4.47 -51.95
N GLY A 540 -16.06 -4.11 -51.62
CA GLY A 540 -17.25 -4.96 -51.75
C GLY A 540 -17.49 -5.57 -53.13
N GLY A 541 -17.78 -6.88 -53.08
CA GLY A 541 -18.32 -7.69 -54.17
C GLY A 541 -18.36 -9.13 -53.70
N THR A 542 -19.56 -9.61 -53.41
CA THR A 542 -19.92 -11.02 -53.10
C THR A 542 -18.96 -12.04 -53.71
N TYR A 543 -18.37 -12.91 -52.89
CA TYR A 543 -17.90 -14.20 -53.36
C TYR A 543 -18.35 -15.29 -52.38
N ASP A 544 -19.22 -16.12 -52.93
CA ASP A 544 -19.63 -17.44 -52.47
C ASP A 544 -18.42 -18.33 -52.13
N GLU A 545 -18.72 -19.29 -51.26
CA GLU A 545 -18.05 -20.58 -50.99
C GLU A 545 -16.84 -20.96 -51.87
N GLU A 546 -15.69 -21.20 -51.23
CA GLU A 546 -14.95 -22.49 -51.25
C GLU A 546 -13.84 -22.54 -50.18
#